data_AF-A0A7S3RHL3-F1
#
_entry.id   AF-A0A7S3RHL3-F1
#
_cell.length_a   1.000
_cell.length_b   1.000
_cell.length_c   1.000
_cell.angle_alpha   90.00
_cell.angle_beta   90.00
_cell.angle_gamma   90.00
#
_symmetry.space_group_name_H-M   'P 1'
#
loop_
_entity.id
_entity.type
_entity.pdbx_description
1 polymer ?
#
loop_
_entity_poly.entity_id
_entity_poly.type
_entity_poly.pdbx_seq_one_letter_code
_entity_poly.pdbx_strand_id
1 'polypeptide(L)'
;MGGKTAPRRSAAEAAAIPIGTDLAVGFGAGFTAAFCAAPFIMTVDKAVTQASAGTTSLWAALGMGLKEIVLRPHHLVRNPALLLVSSVYGLTYATANSIDTICERMLNPKAPSSATIQGGAKLFGTTAVNMGAGITKDALFARWFGAGDSATRTMPRATFGLFAVRDTLTIAAAFTVPPLVASALVSSGKMDEKRAADAAQLISPMGMQLICTPIHLMALEMFNKPDSSTGEKVRSAARMFPQSTIARMGRFCAAYGIGGLLNTALLFRGRDAVKQLYCGDAIVAAETDAPPPLAAGFPASSHVIVAAVQSADGATPKAAVGAPQPSPCGDLQEVTHAMTVVADALARAGAASQHHARTDEAVVDPSDDDCALLHGGHAHPSRSLAEMDERCAAAAVPSPSAGAA
;
A
#
# COMPACT_ATOMS: atom_id res chain seq x y z
N MET A 1 13.87 -0.33 -2.88
CA MET A 1 13.57 0.84 -2.02
C MET A 1 14.86 1.26 -1.34
N GLY A 2 15.47 2.37 -1.76
CA GLY A 2 16.81 2.81 -1.37
C GLY A 2 16.85 3.76 -0.18
N GLY A 3 16.13 3.44 0.90
CA GLY A 3 16.35 4.12 2.17
C GLY A 3 17.65 3.62 2.80
N LYS A 4 18.41 4.49 3.47
CA LYS A 4 19.50 4.05 4.34
C LYS A 4 18.94 3.01 5.32
N THR A 5 19.49 1.81 5.31
CA THR A 5 19.12 0.75 6.25
C THR A 5 19.40 1.23 7.67
N ALA A 6 18.56 0.83 8.63
CA ALA A 6 18.84 1.01 10.06
C ALA A 6 20.29 0.62 10.37
N PRO A 7 21.05 1.35 11.22
CA PRO A 7 22.34 0.86 11.65
C PRO A 7 22.13 -0.49 12.33
N ARG A 8 23.04 -1.41 12.02
CA ARG A 8 23.02 -2.75 12.59
C ARG A 8 23.22 -2.66 14.10
N ARG A 9 22.42 -3.38 14.88
CA ARG A 9 22.61 -3.59 16.31
C ARG A 9 23.98 -4.20 16.54
N SER A 10 24.66 -3.75 17.61
CA SER A 10 25.85 -4.44 18.10
C SER A 10 25.47 -5.84 18.63
N ALA A 11 26.45 -6.73 18.79
CA ALA A 11 26.20 -8.07 19.31
C ALA A 11 25.56 -8.05 20.71
N ALA A 12 25.97 -7.09 21.57
CA ALA A 12 25.41 -6.90 22.90
C ALA A 12 23.96 -6.38 22.83
N GLU A 13 23.68 -5.41 21.95
CA GLU A 13 22.33 -4.89 21.74
C GLU A 13 21.39 -5.97 21.17
N ALA A 14 21.88 -6.79 20.24
CA ALA A 14 21.11 -7.88 19.66
C ALA A 14 20.83 -9.00 20.68
N ALA A 15 21.70 -9.22 21.66
CA ALA A 15 21.43 -10.17 22.75
C ALA A 15 20.39 -9.64 23.74
N ALA A 16 20.42 -8.33 24.04
CA ALA A 16 19.51 -7.70 25.01
C ALA A 16 18.11 -7.42 24.45
N ILE A 17 18.01 -7.04 23.17
CA ILE A 17 16.75 -6.59 22.56
C ILE A 17 16.07 -7.75 21.84
N PRO A 18 14.83 -8.12 22.21
CA PRO A 18 14.06 -9.14 21.50
C PRO A 18 13.84 -8.77 20.03
N ILE A 19 13.99 -9.74 19.13
CA ILE A 19 13.75 -9.55 17.70
C ILE A 19 12.32 -9.07 17.42
N GLY A 20 11.33 -9.56 18.18
CA GLY A 20 9.93 -9.17 18.04
C GLY A 20 9.70 -7.67 18.23
N THR A 21 10.49 -7.01 19.09
CA THR A 21 10.40 -5.56 19.33
C THR A 21 10.90 -4.78 18.13
N ASP A 22 12.05 -5.16 17.55
CA ASP A 22 12.57 -4.53 16.33
C ASP A 22 11.63 -4.76 15.13
N LEU A 23 11.02 -5.95 15.05
CA LEU A 23 9.98 -6.23 14.06
C LEU A 23 8.76 -5.32 14.25
N ALA A 24 8.22 -5.21 15.47
CA ALA A 24 7.08 -4.35 15.77
C ALA A 24 7.34 -2.87 15.40
N VAL A 25 8.53 -2.36 15.73
CA VAL A 25 8.97 -1.02 15.29
C VAL A 25 9.01 -0.93 13.76
N GLY A 26 9.57 -1.94 13.10
CA GLY A 26 9.61 -2.03 11.63
C GLY A 26 8.23 -2.00 10.98
N PHE A 27 7.26 -2.74 11.53
CA PHE A 27 5.87 -2.72 11.09
C PHE A 27 5.22 -1.35 11.33
N GLY A 28 5.34 -0.81 12.54
CA GLY A 28 4.76 0.49 12.91
C GLY A 28 5.30 1.64 12.05
N ALA A 29 6.62 1.70 11.84
CA ALA A 29 7.26 2.68 10.99
C ALA A 29 6.77 2.58 9.53
N GLY A 30 6.67 1.37 9.00
CA GLY A 30 6.23 1.12 7.63
C GLY A 30 4.80 1.57 7.38
N PHE A 31 3.86 1.15 8.23
CA PHE A 31 2.45 1.53 8.09
C PHE A 31 2.20 3.01 8.35
N THR A 32 2.87 3.60 9.34
CA THR A 32 2.74 5.04 9.63
C THR A 32 3.23 5.88 8.44
N ALA A 33 4.40 5.54 7.90
CA ALA A 33 4.95 6.25 6.76
C ALA A 33 4.09 6.07 5.49
N ALA A 34 3.58 4.86 5.26
CA ALA A 34 2.65 4.60 4.17
C ALA A 34 1.35 5.41 4.31
N PHE A 35 0.78 5.49 5.52
CA PHE A 35 -0.43 6.26 5.78
C PHE A 35 -0.24 7.76 5.51
N CYS A 36 0.94 8.32 5.80
CA CYS A 36 1.26 9.70 5.47
C CYS A 36 1.42 9.95 3.95
N ALA A 37 1.97 8.99 3.22
CA ALA A 37 2.17 9.10 1.77
C ALA A 37 0.91 8.74 0.95
N ALA A 38 0.04 7.90 1.51
CA ALA A 38 -1.12 7.32 0.84
C ALA A 38 -2.09 8.33 0.22
N PRO A 39 -2.40 9.50 0.83
CA PRO A 39 -3.36 10.44 0.24
C PRO A 39 -2.92 10.90 -1.16
N PHE A 40 -1.64 11.25 -1.32
CA PHE A 40 -1.09 11.68 -2.61
C PHE A 40 -1.06 10.55 -3.63
N ILE A 41 -0.66 9.36 -3.20
CA ILE A 41 -0.58 8.17 -4.05
C ILE A 41 -1.98 7.78 -4.53
N MET A 42 -2.96 7.76 -3.62
CA MET A 42 -4.35 7.46 -3.89
C MET A 42 -4.96 8.47 -4.87
N THR A 43 -4.70 9.77 -4.71
CA THR A 43 -5.18 10.80 -5.65
C THR A 43 -4.70 10.53 -7.06
N VAL A 44 -3.42 10.18 -7.24
CA VAL A 44 -2.89 9.84 -8.57
C VAL A 44 -3.53 8.57 -9.13
N ASP A 45 -3.55 7.49 -8.36
CA ASP A 45 -4.09 6.21 -8.81
C ASP A 45 -5.58 6.36 -9.18
N LYS A 46 -6.37 7.05 -8.35
CA LYS A 46 -7.79 7.34 -8.60
C LYS A 46 -7.97 8.19 -9.86
N ALA A 47 -7.18 9.25 -10.03
CA ALA A 47 -7.30 10.13 -11.19
C ALA A 47 -6.99 9.41 -12.51
N VAL A 48 -5.98 8.55 -12.54
CA VAL A 48 -5.63 7.76 -13.73
C VAL A 48 -6.74 6.76 -14.06
N THR A 49 -7.29 6.08 -13.04
CA THR A 49 -8.40 5.14 -13.25
C THR A 49 -9.66 5.83 -13.76
N GLN A 50 -10.05 6.96 -13.15
CA GLN A 50 -11.22 7.75 -13.57
C GLN A 50 -11.06 8.33 -14.98
N ALA A 51 -9.86 8.81 -15.31
CA ALA A 51 -9.56 9.29 -16.66
C ALA A 51 -9.68 8.18 -17.71
N SER A 52 -9.17 6.98 -17.40
CA SER A 52 -9.32 5.81 -18.29
C SER A 52 -10.77 5.33 -18.41
N ALA A 53 -11.57 5.49 -17.36
CA ALA A 53 -13.00 5.21 -17.40
C ALA A 53 -13.80 6.26 -18.20
N GLY A 54 -13.21 7.41 -18.52
CA GLY A 54 -13.90 8.53 -19.17
C GLY A 54 -14.86 9.28 -18.25
N THR A 55 -14.77 9.09 -16.93
CA THR A 55 -15.69 9.73 -15.97
C THR A 55 -15.29 11.16 -15.65
N THR A 56 -14.00 11.49 -15.68
CA THR A 56 -13.46 12.83 -15.41
C THR A 56 -12.10 12.99 -16.09
N SER A 57 -11.70 14.20 -16.44
CA SER A 57 -10.34 14.44 -16.96
C SER A 57 -9.27 14.25 -15.88
N LEU A 58 -8.08 13.79 -16.25
CA LEU A 58 -7.00 13.47 -15.31
C LEU A 58 -6.67 14.65 -14.39
N TRP A 59 -6.48 15.84 -14.95
CA TRP A 59 -6.09 17.03 -14.18
C TRP A 59 -7.20 17.55 -13.27
N ALA A 60 -8.47 17.43 -13.70
CA ALA A 60 -9.60 17.78 -12.84
C ALA A 60 -9.70 16.81 -11.65
N ALA A 61 -9.55 15.50 -11.89
CA ALA A 61 -9.55 14.50 -10.83
C ALA A 61 -8.38 14.68 -9.84
N LEU A 62 -7.18 14.98 -10.35
CA LEU A 62 -6.02 15.33 -9.51
C LEU A 62 -6.29 16.57 -8.66
N GLY A 63 -6.79 17.65 -9.27
CA GLY A 63 -7.08 18.90 -8.57
C GLY A 63 -8.13 18.73 -7.48
N MET A 64 -9.19 17.97 -7.76
CA MET A 64 -10.22 17.63 -6.76
C MET A 64 -9.64 16.81 -5.61
N GLY A 65 -8.81 15.80 -5.90
CA GLY A 65 -8.19 14.97 -4.87
C GLY A 65 -7.22 15.77 -3.99
N LEU A 66 -6.42 16.67 -4.56
CA LEU A 66 -5.55 17.55 -3.78
C LEU A 66 -6.35 18.53 -2.91
N LYS A 67 -7.44 19.07 -3.44
CA LYS A 67 -8.37 19.92 -2.67
C LYS A 67 -9.00 19.15 -1.52
N GLU A 68 -9.35 17.88 -1.72
CA GLU A 68 -9.90 17.00 -0.68
C GLU A 68 -8.89 16.71 0.43
N ILE A 69 -7.61 16.50 0.09
CA ILE A 69 -6.51 16.33 1.05
C ILE A 69 -6.41 17.55 1.98
N VAL A 70 -6.47 18.75 1.43
CA VAL A 70 -6.29 19.99 2.21
C VAL A 70 -7.55 20.38 2.96
N LEU A 71 -8.71 20.33 2.31
CA LEU A 71 -9.95 20.88 2.86
C LEU A 71 -10.77 19.87 3.69
N ARG A 72 -10.60 18.56 3.47
CA ARG A 72 -11.41 17.51 4.13
C ARG A 72 -10.60 16.25 4.48
N PRO A 73 -9.49 16.36 5.25
CA PRO A 73 -8.64 15.21 5.58
C PRO A 73 -9.37 14.12 6.40
N HIS A 74 -10.39 14.48 7.19
CA HIS A 74 -11.18 13.54 7.99
C HIS A 74 -12.07 12.60 7.15
N HIS A 75 -12.48 13.01 5.95
CA HIS A 75 -13.18 12.13 5.02
C HIS A 75 -12.22 11.09 4.42
N LEU A 76 -10.96 11.49 4.18
CA LEU A 76 -9.96 10.61 3.59
C LEU A 76 -9.58 9.45 4.51
N VAL A 77 -9.41 9.70 5.82
CA VAL A 77 -9.00 8.64 6.76
C VAL A 77 -10.02 7.50 6.89
N ARG A 78 -11.30 7.76 6.53
CA ARG A 78 -12.37 6.75 6.49
C ARG A 78 -12.57 6.11 5.11
N ASN A 79 -11.84 6.56 4.10
CA ASN A 79 -12.01 6.09 2.73
C ASN A 79 -11.34 4.71 2.56
N PRO A 80 -12.08 3.66 2.12
CA PRO A 80 -11.51 2.34 1.90
C PRO A 80 -10.38 2.35 0.85
N ALA A 81 -10.41 3.25 -0.13
CA ALA A 81 -9.34 3.40 -1.11
C ALA A 81 -8.03 3.90 -0.47
N LEU A 82 -8.12 4.78 0.54
CA LEU A 82 -6.95 5.25 1.28
C LEU A 82 -6.35 4.10 2.11
N LEU A 83 -7.19 3.34 2.82
CA LEU A 83 -6.75 2.21 3.63
C LEU A 83 -6.11 1.12 2.77
N LEU A 84 -6.66 0.85 1.58
CA LEU A 84 -6.10 -0.09 0.63
C LEU A 84 -4.70 0.35 0.15
N VAL A 85 -4.55 1.61 -0.27
CA VAL A 85 -3.24 2.15 -0.69
C VAL A 85 -2.24 2.16 0.47
N SER A 86 -2.68 2.58 1.66
CA SER A 86 -1.87 2.56 2.87
C SER A 86 -1.40 1.14 3.20
N SER A 87 -2.26 0.15 3.01
CA SER A 87 -1.94 -1.26 3.25
C SER A 87 -0.92 -1.79 2.24
N VAL A 88 -1.08 -1.52 0.95
CA VAL A 88 -0.12 -1.96 -0.09
C VAL A 88 1.29 -1.43 0.20
N TYR A 89 1.40 -0.13 0.46
CA TYR A 89 2.69 0.50 0.72
C TYR A 89 3.24 0.14 2.11
N GLY A 90 2.36 0.08 3.11
CA GLY A 90 2.70 -0.30 4.48
C GLY A 90 3.24 -1.71 4.56
N LEU A 91 2.59 -2.67 3.89
CA LEU A 91 3.07 -4.05 3.76
C LEU A 91 4.44 -4.12 3.06
N THR A 92 4.64 -3.31 2.03
CA THR A 92 5.93 -3.31 1.30
C THR A 92 7.06 -2.78 2.18
N TYR A 93 6.84 -1.67 2.90
CA TYR A 93 7.82 -1.13 3.85
C TYR A 93 8.04 -2.08 5.04
N ALA A 94 6.97 -2.61 5.63
CA ALA A 94 7.04 -3.55 6.74
C ALA A 94 7.82 -4.81 6.35
N THR A 95 7.60 -5.33 5.13
CA THR A 95 8.35 -6.47 4.59
C THR A 95 9.84 -6.13 4.44
N ALA A 96 10.17 -4.96 3.87
CA ALA A 96 11.56 -4.53 3.75
C ALA A 96 12.25 -4.41 5.12
N ASN A 97 11.58 -3.78 6.09
CA ASN A 97 12.09 -3.60 7.45
C ASN A 97 12.23 -4.93 8.20
N SER A 98 11.29 -5.86 7.98
CA SER A 98 11.30 -7.19 8.60
C SER A 98 12.45 -8.03 8.05
N ILE A 99 12.66 -8.02 6.74
CA ILE A 99 13.78 -8.72 6.11
C ILE A 99 15.11 -8.16 6.61
N ASP A 100 15.24 -6.84 6.70
CA ASP A 100 16.46 -6.23 7.27
C ASP A 100 16.70 -6.71 8.70
N THR A 101 15.67 -6.72 9.54
CA THR A 101 15.76 -7.16 10.93
C THR A 101 16.10 -8.64 11.04
N ILE A 102 15.43 -9.51 10.27
CA ILE A 102 15.65 -10.96 10.30
C ILE A 102 17.05 -11.29 9.79
N CYS A 103 17.44 -10.76 8.63
CA CYS A 103 18.77 -10.98 8.05
C CYS A 103 19.87 -10.43 8.96
N GLU A 104 19.64 -9.29 9.62
CA GLU A 104 20.56 -8.76 10.61
C GLU A 104 20.78 -9.70 11.81
N ARG A 105 19.73 -10.38 12.27
CA ARG A 105 19.79 -11.28 13.43
C ARG A 105 20.31 -12.67 13.08
N MET A 106 20.00 -13.17 11.88
CA MET A 106 20.32 -14.54 11.47
C MET A 106 21.60 -14.67 10.64
N LEU A 107 21.96 -13.66 9.84
CA LEU A 107 23.13 -13.76 8.95
C LEU A 107 24.39 -13.28 9.64
N ASN A 108 25.48 -14.04 9.50
CA ASN A 108 26.79 -13.64 9.98
C ASN A 108 27.29 -12.41 9.21
N PRO A 109 27.57 -11.25 9.86
CA PRO A 109 28.02 -10.03 9.17
C PRO A 109 29.36 -10.20 8.45
N LYS A 110 30.19 -11.17 8.85
CA LYS A 110 31.51 -11.42 8.26
C LYS A 110 31.46 -12.33 7.03
N ALA A 111 30.33 -12.96 6.75
CA ALA A 111 30.21 -13.84 5.60
C ALA A 111 29.99 -13.00 4.32
N PRO A 112 30.78 -13.23 3.24
CA PRO A 112 30.66 -12.46 2.01
C PRO A 112 29.30 -12.66 1.31
N SER A 113 28.61 -13.77 1.56
CA SER A 113 27.29 -14.07 1.01
C SER A 113 26.14 -13.30 1.69
N SER A 114 26.34 -12.76 2.89
CA SER A 114 25.25 -12.16 3.68
C SER A 114 24.61 -10.95 3.01
N ALA A 115 25.41 -10.09 2.38
CA ALA A 115 24.89 -8.94 1.64
C ALA A 115 24.06 -9.36 0.43
N THR A 116 24.50 -10.39 -0.30
CA THR A 116 23.79 -10.96 -1.45
C THR A 116 22.49 -11.63 -1.03
N ILE A 117 22.50 -12.39 0.06
CA ILE A 117 21.30 -13.05 0.61
C ILE A 117 20.28 -12.01 1.06
N GLN A 118 20.70 -11.00 1.84
CA GLN A 118 19.82 -9.93 2.30
C GLN A 118 19.25 -9.12 1.13
N GLY A 119 20.08 -8.77 0.15
CA GLY A 119 19.66 -8.06 -1.06
C GLY A 119 18.64 -8.87 -1.86
N GLY A 120 18.90 -10.16 -2.08
CA GLY A 120 17.99 -11.09 -2.74
C GLY A 120 16.68 -11.26 -1.98
N ALA A 121 16.75 -11.54 -0.69
CA ALA A 121 15.57 -11.68 0.17
C ALA A 121 14.72 -10.42 0.13
N LYS A 122 15.33 -9.23 0.30
CA LYS A 122 14.60 -7.95 0.24
C LYS A 122 13.94 -7.76 -1.11
N LEU A 123 14.67 -8.03 -2.19
CA LEU A 123 14.17 -7.84 -3.54
C LEU A 123 13.00 -8.78 -3.83
N PHE A 124 13.14 -10.08 -3.63
CA PHE A 124 12.06 -11.06 -3.87
C PHE A 124 10.90 -10.92 -2.89
N GLY A 125 11.18 -10.71 -1.60
CA GLY A 125 10.15 -10.58 -0.56
C GLY A 125 9.29 -9.33 -0.76
N THR A 126 9.92 -8.16 -0.92
CA THR A 126 9.16 -6.92 -1.18
C THR A 126 8.45 -6.95 -2.52
N THR A 127 9.05 -7.61 -3.53
CA THR A 127 8.43 -7.85 -4.83
C THR A 127 7.16 -8.66 -4.70
N ALA A 128 7.21 -9.85 -4.09
CA ALA A 128 6.07 -10.74 -3.98
C ALA A 128 4.88 -10.04 -3.28
N VAL A 129 5.17 -9.33 -2.18
CA VAL A 129 4.18 -8.54 -1.44
C VAL A 129 3.62 -7.40 -2.29
N ASN A 130 4.48 -6.62 -2.95
CA ASN A 130 4.06 -5.49 -3.76
C ASN A 130 3.25 -5.92 -5.00
N MET A 131 3.59 -7.03 -5.65
CA MET A 131 2.82 -7.59 -6.76
C MET A 131 1.43 -8.03 -6.30
N GLY A 132 1.36 -8.89 -5.27
CA GLY A 132 0.09 -9.44 -4.82
C GLY A 132 -0.87 -8.35 -4.33
N ALA A 133 -0.36 -7.44 -3.51
CA ALA A 133 -1.13 -6.31 -3.02
C ALA A 133 -1.45 -5.29 -4.13
N GLY A 134 -0.50 -5.03 -5.04
CA GLY A 134 -0.64 -4.09 -6.14
C GLY A 134 -1.69 -4.50 -7.17
N ILE A 135 -1.69 -5.77 -7.60
CA ILE A 135 -2.69 -6.33 -8.52
C ILE A 135 -4.08 -6.27 -7.89
N THR A 136 -4.20 -6.68 -6.62
CA THR A 136 -5.47 -6.63 -5.87
C THR A 136 -5.98 -5.18 -5.80
N LYS A 137 -5.08 -4.24 -5.52
CA LYS A 137 -5.40 -2.81 -5.47
C LYS A 137 -5.86 -2.28 -6.82
N ASP A 138 -5.16 -2.59 -7.90
CA ASP A 138 -5.54 -2.15 -9.25
C ASP A 138 -6.90 -2.71 -9.66
N ALA A 139 -7.17 -3.97 -9.31
CA ALA A 139 -8.45 -4.62 -9.58
C ALA A 139 -9.61 -3.93 -8.84
N LEU A 140 -9.43 -3.62 -7.55
CA LEU A 140 -10.43 -2.92 -6.75
C LEU A 140 -10.63 -1.47 -7.22
N PHE A 141 -9.55 -0.77 -7.56
CA PHE A 141 -9.64 0.59 -8.11
C PHE A 141 -10.42 0.62 -9.42
N ALA A 142 -10.16 -0.34 -10.32
CA ALA A 142 -10.92 -0.45 -11.55
C ALA A 142 -12.41 -0.69 -11.28
N ARG A 143 -12.77 -1.50 -10.27
CA ARG A 143 -14.17 -1.72 -9.87
C ARG A 143 -14.82 -0.49 -9.21
N TRP A 144 -14.09 0.24 -8.37
CA TRP A 144 -14.63 1.40 -7.64
C TRP A 144 -14.68 2.68 -8.46
N PHE A 145 -13.78 2.84 -9.42
CA PHE A 145 -13.60 4.08 -10.18
C PHE A 145 -13.68 3.88 -11.70
N GLY A 146 -14.12 2.70 -12.13
CA GLY A 146 -14.33 2.33 -13.53
C GLY A 146 -15.60 2.91 -14.14
N ALA A 147 -15.85 2.54 -15.40
CA ALA A 147 -17.00 3.03 -16.16
C ALA A 147 -18.26 2.14 -15.98
N GLY A 148 -19.43 2.76 -15.91
CA GLY A 148 -20.74 2.08 -15.85
C GLY A 148 -20.83 1.07 -14.70
N ASP A 149 -21.34 -0.12 -14.99
CA ASP A 149 -21.52 -1.23 -14.03
C ASP A 149 -20.22 -1.94 -13.61
N SER A 150 -19.10 -1.20 -13.58
CA SER A 150 -17.78 -1.69 -13.19
C SER A 150 -17.74 -2.33 -11.79
N ALA A 151 -18.60 -1.90 -10.86
CA ALA A 151 -18.65 -2.44 -9.51
C ALA A 151 -19.06 -3.93 -9.47
N THR A 152 -19.98 -4.34 -10.34
CA THR A 152 -20.52 -5.72 -10.41
C THR A 152 -19.81 -6.58 -11.46
N ARG A 153 -19.02 -5.97 -12.34
CA ARG A 153 -18.31 -6.67 -13.42
C ARG A 153 -17.17 -7.55 -12.90
N THR A 154 -17.21 -8.83 -13.29
CA THR A 154 -16.09 -9.75 -13.10
C THR A 154 -14.89 -9.30 -13.93
N MET A 155 -13.71 -9.27 -13.31
CA MET A 155 -12.50 -8.83 -13.99
C MET A 155 -12.04 -9.84 -15.04
N PRO A 156 -11.85 -9.43 -16.31
CA PRO A 156 -11.34 -10.32 -17.35
C PRO A 156 -9.95 -10.86 -16.98
N ARG A 157 -9.69 -12.15 -17.28
CA ARG A 157 -8.36 -12.77 -17.07
C ARG A 157 -7.25 -12.01 -17.78
N ALA A 158 -7.55 -11.42 -18.94
CA ALA A 158 -6.60 -10.61 -19.70
C ALA A 158 -6.18 -9.33 -18.95
N THR A 159 -7.08 -8.69 -18.20
CA THR A 159 -6.75 -7.54 -17.35
C THR A 159 -5.77 -7.93 -16.24
N PHE A 160 -6.02 -9.06 -15.56
CA PHE A 160 -5.07 -9.62 -14.58
C PHE A 160 -3.73 -9.97 -15.22
N GLY A 161 -3.75 -10.59 -16.40
CA GLY A 161 -2.55 -10.92 -17.16
C GLY A 161 -1.70 -9.68 -17.47
N LEU A 162 -2.31 -8.58 -17.90
CA LEU A 162 -1.60 -7.33 -18.17
C LEU A 162 -1.03 -6.68 -16.90
N PHE A 163 -1.74 -6.72 -15.77
CA PHE A 163 -1.19 -6.26 -14.49
C PHE A 163 0.00 -7.14 -14.06
N ALA A 164 -0.09 -8.45 -14.21
CA ALA A 164 1.01 -9.37 -13.92
C ALA A 164 2.22 -9.13 -14.83
N VAL A 165 2.02 -8.95 -16.15
CA VAL A 165 3.11 -8.64 -17.11
C VAL A 165 3.81 -7.35 -16.73
N ARG A 166 3.05 -6.28 -16.43
CA ARG A 166 3.60 -5.00 -15.97
C ARG A 166 4.49 -5.18 -14.74
N ASP A 167 4.02 -5.94 -13.76
CA ASP A 167 4.73 -6.14 -12.51
C ASP A 167 6.00 -6.98 -12.71
N THR A 168 5.93 -8.05 -13.49
CA THR A 168 7.09 -8.86 -13.90
C THR A 168 8.16 -8.01 -14.59
N LEU A 169 7.76 -7.12 -15.51
CA LEU A 169 8.71 -6.20 -16.16
C LEU A 169 9.37 -5.23 -15.18
N THR A 170 8.62 -4.74 -14.19
CA THR A 170 9.16 -3.84 -13.16
C THR A 170 10.21 -4.55 -12.31
N ILE A 171 10.01 -5.83 -12.03
CA ILE A 171 10.94 -6.66 -11.25
C ILE A 171 12.18 -6.94 -12.07
N ALA A 172 12.02 -7.43 -13.30
CA ALA A 172 13.13 -7.66 -14.22
C ALA A 172 13.99 -6.39 -14.39
N ALA A 173 13.33 -5.24 -14.50
CA ALA A 173 13.98 -3.95 -14.56
C ALA A 173 14.73 -3.57 -13.28
N ALA A 174 14.22 -3.93 -12.10
CA ALA A 174 14.89 -3.62 -10.83
C ALA A 174 16.27 -4.28 -10.70
N PHE A 175 16.49 -5.43 -11.36
CA PHE A 175 17.80 -6.11 -11.40
C PHE A 175 18.73 -5.57 -12.48
N THR A 176 18.18 -5.06 -13.58
CA THR A 176 18.95 -4.77 -14.80
C THR A 176 19.18 -3.27 -14.99
N VAL A 177 18.16 -2.44 -14.76
CA VAL A 177 18.19 -1.02 -15.10
C VAL A 177 19.07 -0.21 -14.14
N PRO A 178 18.97 -0.34 -12.80
CA PRO A 178 19.80 0.49 -11.91
C PRO A 178 21.31 0.32 -12.10
N PRO A 179 21.87 -0.90 -12.23
CA PRO A 179 23.29 -1.07 -12.51
C PRO A 179 23.72 -0.45 -13.85
N LEU A 180 22.91 -0.63 -14.90
CA LEU A 180 23.17 -0.06 -16.23
C LEU A 180 23.16 1.48 -16.21
N VAL A 181 22.16 2.07 -15.56
CA VAL A 181 22.04 3.53 -15.42
C VAL A 181 23.18 4.09 -14.57
N ALA A 182 23.53 3.44 -13.46
CA ALA A 182 24.65 3.86 -12.62
C ALA A 182 25.97 3.86 -13.41
N SER A 183 26.22 2.78 -14.16
CA SER A 183 27.43 2.64 -14.98
C SER A 183 27.50 3.69 -16.09
N ALA A 184 26.37 3.99 -16.73
CA ALA A 184 26.27 5.04 -17.74
C ALA A 184 26.48 6.45 -17.17
N LEU A 185 26.01 6.72 -15.95
CA LEU A 185 26.22 8.00 -15.27
C LEU A 185 27.68 8.21 -14.88
N VAL A 186 28.35 7.16 -14.37
CA VAL A 186 29.79 7.21 -14.05
C VAL A 186 30.61 7.40 -15.33
N SER A 187 30.33 6.65 -16.39
CA SER A 187 31.07 6.74 -17.67
C SER A 187 30.89 8.09 -18.37
N SER A 188 29.81 8.82 -18.09
CA SER A 188 29.62 10.19 -18.56
C SER A 188 30.59 11.21 -17.95
N GLY A 189 31.35 10.81 -16.91
CA GLY A 189 32.36 11.65 -16.24
C GLY A 189 31.78 12.75 -15.36
N LYS A 190 30.45 12.81 -15.18
CA LYS A 190 29.75 13.90 -14.48
C LYS A 190 29.35 13.59 -13.03
N MET A 191 29.52 12.34 -12.58
CA MET A 191 29.07 11.88 -11.26
C MET A 191 30.03 10.84 -10.69
N ASP A 192 30.27 10.92 -9.39
CA ASP A 192 30.90 9.87 -8.59
C ASP A 192 30.00 8.64 -8.49
N GLU A 193 30.60 7.47 -8.23
CA GLU A 193 29.92 6.18 -8.18
C GLU A 193 28.74 6.16 -7.20
N LYS A 194 28.89 6.82 -6.06
CA LYS A 194 27.84 6.88 -5.03
C LYS A 194 26.65 7.71 -5.51
N ARG A 195 26.87 8.94 -5.99
CA ARG A 195 25.77 9.77 -6.50
C ARG A 195 25.13 9.18 -7.76
N ALA A 196 25.91 8.49 -8.60
CA ALA A 196 25.39 7.74 -9.74
C ALA A 196 24.47 6.59 -9.31
N ALA A 197 24.86 5.81 -8.28
CA ALA A 197 24.03 4.74 -7.74
C ALA A 197 22.73 5.29 -7.13
N ASP A 198 22.80 6.35 -6.34
CA ASP A 198 21.61 7.00 -5.75
C ASP A 198 20.67 7.56 -6.83
N ALA A 199 21.23 8.24 -7.84
CA ALA A 199 20.47 8.76 -8.98
C ALA A 199 19.84 7.63 -9.80
N ALA A 200 20.58 6.56 -10.08
CA ALA A 200 20.08 5.41 -10.81
C ALA A 200 18.91 4.73 -10.08
N GLN A 201 18.98 4.61 -8.75
CA GLN A 201 17.88 4.06 -7.95
C GLN A 201 16.60 4.90 -8.03
N LEU A 202 16.71 6.21 -8.23
CA LEU A 202 15.57 7.13 -8.38
C LEU A 202 15.04 7.18 -9.82
N ILE A 203 15.94 7.29 -10.81
CA ILE A 203 15.59 7.46 -12.23
C ILE A 203 15.05 6.16 -12.83
N SER A 204 15.60 5.01 -12.46
CA SER A 204 15.21 3.71 -13.01
C SER A 204 13.70 3.43 -12.90
N PRO A 205 13.07 3.52 -11.71
CA PRO A 205 11.63 3.28 -11.60
C PRO A 205 10.78 4.34 -12.32
N MET A 206 11.26 5.58 -12.43
CA MET A 206 10.58 6.62 -13.22
C MET A 206 10.63 6.31 -14.71
N GLY A 207 11.81 5.96 -15.24
CA GLY A 207 12.00 5.59 -16.64
C GLY A 207 11.17 4.38 -17.04
N MET A 208 11.07 3.39 -16.15
CA MET A 208 10.22 2.22 -16.39
C MET A 208 8.75 2.54 -16.60
N GLN A 209 8.25 3.71 -16.16
CA GLN A 209 6.88 4.09 -16.45
C GLN A 209 6.59 4.33 -17.92
N LEU A 210 7.60 4.58 -18.75
CA LEU A 210 7.42 4.65 -20.21
C LEU A 210 6.97 3.30 -20.79
N ILE A 211 7.33 2.19 -20.14
CA ILE A 211 6.97 0.82 -20.54
C ILE A 211 5.74 0.32 -19.74
N CYS A 212 5.72 0.56 -18.43
CA CYS A 212 4.67 0.04 -17.55
C CYS A 212 3.35 0.83 -17.64
N THR A 213 3.38 2.10 -18.06
CA THR A 213 2.17 2.91 -18.22
C THR A 213 1.25 2.44 -19.35
N PRO A 214 1.71 2.21 -20.59
CA PRO A 214 0.83 1.75 -21.65
C PRO A 214 0.20 0.40 -21.31
N ILE A 215 0.95 -0.53 -20.70
CA ILE A 215 0.44 -1.85 -20.29
C ILE A 215 -0.70 -1.69 -19.26
N HIS A 216 -0.50 -0.82 -18.27
CA HIS A 216 -1.53 -0.55 -17.26
C HIS A 216 -2.78 0.12 -17.85
N LEU A 217 -2.60 1.12 -18.72
CA LEU A 217 -3.73 1.78 -19.39
C LEU A 217 -4.50 0.79 -20.27
N MET A 218 -3.80 -0.10 -20.98
CA MET A 218 -4.44 -1.18 -21.73
C MET A 218 -5.25 -2.11 -20.83
N ALA A 219 -4.73 -2.48 -19.65
CA ALA A 219 -5.45 -3.31 -18.70
C ALA A 219 -6.75 -2.64 -18.23
N LEU A 220 -6.72 -1.33 -17.96
CA LEU A 220 -7.89 -0.54 -17.59
C LEU A 220 -8.89 -0.41 -18.75
N GLU A 221 -8.44 -0.19 -19.97
CA GLU A 221 -9.29 -0.13 -21.17
C GLU A 221 -9.97 -1.47 -21.46
N MET A 222 -9.27 -2.60 -21.24
CA MET A 222 -9.88 -3.93 -21.34
C MET A 222 -11.00 -4.15 -20.32
N PHE A 223 -10.90 -3.54 -19.15
CA PHE A 223 -11.91 -3.64 -18.10
C PHE A 223 -13.08 -2.66 -18.28
N ASN A 224 -12.78 -1.41 -18.67
CA ASN A 224 -13.76 -0.33 -18.76
C ASN A 224 -14.61 -0.40 -20.03
N LYS A 225 -14.04 -0.89 -21.15
CA LYS A 225 -14.71 -0.91 -22.46
C LYS A 225 -14.71 -2.32 -23.06
N PRO A 226 -15.41 -3.30 -22.47
CA PRO A 226 -15.35 -4.69 -22.91
C PRO A 226 -15.69 -4.83 -24.41
N ASP A 227 -16.70 -4.12 -24.88
CA ASP A 227 -17.26 -4.27 -26.24
C ASP A 227 -16.48 -3.52 -27.34
N SER A 228 -15.54 -2.65 -26.98
CA SER A 228 -14.74 -1.91 -27.97
C SER A 228 -13.69 -2.80 -28.64
N SER A 229 -13.32 -2.48 -29.88
CA SER A 229 -12.23 -3.19 -30.57
C SER A 229 -10.88 -2.99 -29.88
N THR A 230 -9.94 -3.92 -30.07
CA THR A 230 -8.57 -3.77 -29.56
C THR A 230 -7.90 -2.51 -30.10
N GLY A 231 -8.16 -2.13 -31.35
CA GLY A 231 -7.61 -0.91 -31.96
C GLY A 231 -8.10 0.39 -31.28
N GLU A 232 -9.38 0.44 -30.91
CA GLU A 232 -9.95 1.58 -30.18
C GLU A 232 -9.37 1.70 -28.77
N LYS A 233 -9.21 0.57 -28.07
CA LYS A 233 -8.58 0.50 -26.75
C LYS A 233 -7.14 1.01 -26.80
N VAL A 234 -6.35 0.56 -27.78
CA VAL A 234 -4.97 1.03 -28.01
C VAL A 234 -4.93 2.53 -28.30
N ARG A 235 -5.81 3.03 -29.17
CA ARG A 235 -5.87 4.46 -29.50
C ARG A 235 -6.27 5.31 -28.29
N SER A 236 -7.20 4.83 -27.47
CA SER A 236 -7.61 5.47 -26.21
C SER A 236 -6.43 5.54 -25.23
N ALA A 237 -5.77 4.41 -24.98
CA ALA A 237 -4.60 4.33 -24.12
C ALA A 237 -3.45 5.24 -24.60
N ALA A 238 -3.19 5.29 -25.92
CA ALA A 238 -2.14 6.12 -26.50
C ALA A 238 -2.38 7.63 -26.28
N ARG A 239 -3.64 8.09 -26.33
CA ARG A 239 -3.97 9.50 -26.06
C ARG A 239 -3.73 9.89 -24.60
N MET A 240 -4.00 8.97 -23.67
CA MET A 240 -3.81 9.21 -22.24
C MET A 240 -2.37 8.98 -21.77
N PHE A 241 -1.58 8.21 -22.52
CA PHE A 241 -0.23 7.83 -22.17
C PHE A 241 0.66 8.96 -21.63
N PRO A 242 0.82 10.12 -22.29
CA PRO A 242 1.74 11.15 -21.80
C PRO A 242 1.31 11.73 -20.45
N GLN A 243 0.02 12.06 -20.31
CA GLN A 243 -0.53 12.65 -19.09
C GLN A 243 -0.50 11.65 -17.92
N SER A 244 -0.92 10.41 -18.18
CA SER A 244 -0.88 9.33 -17.19
C SER A 244 0.55 8.98 -16.77
N THR A 245 1.51 9.02 -17.68
CA THR A 245 2.92 8.75 -17.36
C THR A 245 3.47 9.80 -16.41
N ILE A 246 3.25 11.09 -16.69
CA ILE A 246 3.70 12.18 -15.82
C ILE A 246 3.06 12.06 -14.43
N ALA A 247 1.75 11.84 -14.36
CA ALA A 247 1.06 11.67 -13.08
C ALA A 247 1.64 10.48 -12.29
N ARG A 248 1.85 9.34 -12.94
CA ARG A 248 2.42 8.13 -12.31
C ARG A 248 3.89 8.27 -11.92
N MET A 249 4.67 9.07 -12.65
CA MET A 249 6.02 9.45 -12.21
C MET A 249 5.95 10.32 -10.96
N GLY A 250 5.05 11.31 -10.91
CA GLY A 250 4.82 12.16 -9.73
C GLY A 250 4.44 11.37 -8.48
N ARG A 251 3.69 10.28 -8.63
CA ARG A 251 3.36 9.33 -7.55
C ARG A 251 4.60 8.81 -6.80
N PHE A 252 5.71 8.59 -7.50
CA PHE A 252 6.94 8.10 -6.89
C PHE A 252 7.59 9.13 -5.98
N CYS A 253 7.38 10.43 -6.19
CA CYS A 253 7.85 11.46 -5.27
C CYS A 253 7.16 11.33 -3.91
N ALA A 254 5.87 11.03 -3.86
CA ALA A 254 5.17 10.77 -2.61
C ALA A 254 5.64 9.46 -1.96
N ALA A 255 5.76 8.39 -2.74
CA ALA A 255 6.19 7.09 -2.24
C ALA A 255 7.64 7.10 -1.72
N TYR A 256 8.61 7.56 -2.51
CA TYR A 256 10.01 7.54 -2.08
C TYR A 256 10.37 8.74 -1.21
N GLY A 257 9.81 9.92 -1.49
CA GLY A 257 10.05 11.14 -0.72
C GLY A 257 9.36 11.06 0.64
N ILE A 258 8.04 11.22 0.67
CA ILE A 258 7.29 11.23 1.94
C ILE A 258 7.38 9.86 2.63
N GLY A 259 6.95 8.80 1.95
CA GLY A 259 6.87 7.47 2.55
C GLY A 259 8.25 6.89 2.87
N GLY A 260 9.16 6.89 1.91
CA GLY A 260 10.50 6.31 2.06
C GLY A 260 11.33 7.00 3.15
N LEU A 261 11.45 8.34 3.10
CA LEU A 261 12.23 9.08 4.09
C LEU A 261 11.60 8.99 5.48
N LEU A 262 10.27 9.07 5.58
CA LEU A 262 9.59 8.97 6.87
C LEU A 262 9.70 7.57 7.48
N ASN A 263 9.57 6.50 6.67
CA ASN A 263 9.77 5.12 7.15
C ASN A 263 11.17 4.96 7.74
N THR A 264 12.18 5.41 7.01
CA THR A 264 13.57 5.36 7.46
C THR A 264 13.76 6.17 8.76
N ALA A 265 13.23 7.39 8.84
CA ALA A 265 13.34 8.23 10.05
C ALA A 265 12.64 7.62 11.27
N LEU A 266 11.42 7.09 11.09
CA LEU A 266 10.65 6.44 12.15
C LEU A 266 11.32 5.14 12.60
N LEU A 267 11.88 4.37 11.67
CA LEU A 267 12.61 3.14 11.98
C LEU A 267 13.85 3.43 12.81
N PHE A 268 14.65 4.44 12.44
CA PHE A 268 15.83 4.84 13.22
C PHE A 268 15.41 5.28 14.63
N ARG A 269 14.48 6.23 14.75
CA ARG A 269 14.03 6.75 16.04
C ARG A 269 13.40 5.68 16.93
N GLY A 270 12.59 4.79 16.36
CA GLY A 270 11.98 3.70 17.10
C GLY A 270 13.02 2.70 17.60
N ARG A 271 14.04 2.37 16.79
CA ARG A 271 15.13 1.47 17.21
C ARG A 271 16.02 2.11 18.28
N ASP A 272 16.25 3.42 18.22
CA ASP A 272 16.98 4.17 19.24
C ASP A 272 16.19 4.21 20.55
N ALA A 273 14.88 4.43 20.51
CA ALA A 273 14.03 4.37 21.70
C ALA A 273 14.04 2.97 22.34
N VAL A 274 13.94 1.92 21.53
CA VAL A 274 14.07 0.53 22.02
C VAL A 274 15.47 0.28 22.61
N LYS A 275 16.53 0.86 22.03
CA LYS A 275 17.87 0.77 22.62
C LYS A 275 17.89 1.37 24.02
N GLN A 276 17.33 2.56 24.19
CA GLN A 276 17.28 3.24 25.49
C GLN A 276 16.46 2.44 26.51
N LEU A 277 15.36 1.82 26.10
CA LEU A 277 14.50 1.03 27.00
C LEU A 277 15.15 -0.26 27.47
N TYR A 278 15.89 -0.98 26.61
CA TYR A 278 16.44 -2.30 26.94
C TYR A 278 17.92 -2.27 27.35
N CYS A 279 18.68 -1.26 26.89
CA CYS A 279 20.09 -1.10 27.22
C CYS A 279 20.34 0.10 28.14
N GLY A 280 19.32 0.91 28.45
CA GLY A 280 19.43 2.03 29.40
C GLY A 280 19.78 1.57 30.81
N ASP A 281 19.17 0.47 31.27
CA ASP A 281 19.48 -0.11 32.59
C ASP A 281 20.94 -0.60 32.68
N ALA A 282 21.53 -1.04 31.56
CA ALA A 282 22.94 -1.42 31.49
C ALA A 282 23.90 -0.21 31.47
N ILE A 283 23.43 0.96 31.02
CA ILE A 283 24.19 2.22 31.10
C ILE A 283 24.15 2.76 32.54
N VAL A 284 22.97 2.73 33.19
CA VAL A 284 22.82 3.10 34.60
C VAL A 284 23.62 2.16 35.52
N ALA A 285 23.58 0.85 35.26
CA ALA A 285 24.37 -0.14 36.00
C ALA A 285 25.89 -0.07 35.71
N ALA A 286 26.32 0.51 34.59
CA ALA A 286 27.74 0.77 34.32
C ALA A 286 28.23 2.06 34.99
N GLU A 287 27.33 2.97 35.35
CA GLU A 287 27.64 4.25 36.01
C GLU A 287 27.57 4.14 37.54
N THR A 288 26.84 3.16 38.07
CA THR A 288 26.91 2.74 39.48
C THR A 288 27.51 1.34 39.58
N ASP A 289 28.74 1.23 40.10
CA ASP A 289 29.51 -0.02 40.29
C ASP A 289 28.78 -1.04 41.19
N ALA A 290 27.76 -1.72 40.65
CA ALA A 290 26.91 -2.67 41.36
C ALA A 290 26.63 -3.93 40.52
N PRO A 291 26.67 -5.14 41.14
CA PRO A 291 26.50 -6.40 40.42
C PRO A 291 25.10 -6.56 39.83
N PRO A 292 24.95 -7.31 38.72
CA PRO A 292 23.72 -7.33 37.93
C PRO A 292 22.55 -7.95 38.72
N PRO A 293 21.33 -7.36 38.70
CA PRO A 293 20.17 -8.03 39.25
C PRO A 293 19.71 -9.14 38.28
N LEU A 294 19.31 -10.27 38.86
CA LEU A 294 18.71 -11.40 38.15
C LEU A 294 17.48 -10.97 37.33
N ALA A 295 17.38 -11.58 36.15
CA ALA A 295 16.40 -11.37 35.09
C ALA A 295 14.95 -11.08 35.56
N ALA A 296 14.33 -10.06 34.95
CA ALA A 296 12.92 -9.74 35.10
C ALA A 296 12.21 -9.58 33.73
N GLY A 297 11.23 -10.47 33.48
CA GLY A 297 9.90 -10.20 32.92
C GLY A 297 9.73 -9.56 31.52
N PHE A 298 9.11 -10.31 30.60
CA PHE A 298 8.47 -9.82 29.37
C PHE A 298 7.44 -8.69 29.62
N PRO A 299 7.36 -7.66 28.76
CA PRO A 299 6.12 -6.92 28.56
C PRO A 299 5.32 -7.47 27.38
N ALA A 300 4.02 -7.64 27.61
CA ALA A 300 3.03 -8.07 26.64
C ALA A 300 2.86 -7.07 25.47
N SER A 301 2.53 -7.64 24.31
CA SER A 301 2.45 -7.07 22.96
C SER A 301 1.35 -6.02 22.74
N SER A 302 1.28 -4.96 23.55
CA SER A 302 0.22 -3.94 23.39
C SER A 302 0.65 -2.50 23.66
N HIS A 303 1.79 -2.25 24.31
CA HIS A 303 2.14 -0.89 24.77
C HIS A 303 3.20 -0.15 23.94
N VAL A 304 3.85 -0.78 22.96
CA VAL A 304 4.95 -0.15 22.19
C VAL A 304 4.45 0.91 21.19
N ILE A 305 3.16 0.89 20.82
CA ILE A 305 2.57 1.91 19.93
C ILE A 305 2.08 3.15 20.71
N VAL A 306 1.84 3.04 22.03
CA VAL A 306 1.25 4.13 22.86
C VAL A 306 2.29 4.81 23.77
N ALA A 307 3.42 4.17 24.06
CA ALA A 307 4.46 4.71 24.94
C ALA A 307 5.22 5.94 24.41
N ALA A 308 4.94 6.40 23.19
CA ALA A 308 5.39 7.70 22.71
C ALA A 308 4.53 8.88 23.22
N VAL A 309 3.46 8.64 24.00
CA VAL A 309 2.48 9.69 24.35
C VAL A 309 2.20 9.88 25.85
N GLN A 310 2.39 8.93 26.77
CA GLN A 310 1.92 9.15 28.17
C GLN A 310 2.84 8.56 29.25
N SER A 311 2.98 9.34 30.33
CA SER A 311 3.86 9.21 31.49
C SER A 311 3.20 8.47 32.68
N ALA A 312 4.04 7.95 33.59
CA ALA A 312 3.84 7.70 35.04
C ALA A 312 3.14 6.42 35.56
N ASP A 313 3.77 5.90 36.63
CA ASP A 313 3.30 5.02 37.73
C ASP A 313 3.07 3.50 37.53
N GLY A 314 4.02 2.72 38.06
CA GLY A 314 3.81 1.96 39.31
C GLY A 314 3.28 0.51 39.30
N ALA A 315 4.18 -0.42 39.68
CA ALA A 315 3.97 -1.67 40.46
C ALA A 315 3.73 -3.04 39.74
N THR A 316 4.14 -4.11 40.46
CA THR A 316 4.71 -5.41 40.03
C THR A 316 3.80 -6.64 40.38
N PRO A 317 4.24 -7.94 40.42
CA PRO A 317 3.95 -8.96 39.38
C PRO A 317 3.48 -10.34 39.91
N LYS A 318 3.36 -11.38 39.05
CA LYS A 318 3.56 -12.81 39.44
C LYS A 318 3.89 -13.78 38.26
N ALA A 319 4.84 -14.68 38.55
CA ALA A 319 5.53 -15.81 37.86
C ALA A 319 4.71 -16.80 36.98
N ALA A 320 5.23 -17.77 36.19
CA ALA A 320 6.52 -18.24 35.59
C ALA A 320 6.14 -19.45 34.65
N VAL A 321 6.87 -19.96 33.63
CA VAL A 321 8.02 -20.93 33.52
C VAL A 321 7.92 -21.43 32.04
N GLY A 322 8.90 -21.43 31.13
CA GLY A 322 10.14 -22.23 31.02
C GLY A 322 10.26 -22.76 29.55
N ALA A 323 11.44 -22.71 28.94
CA ALA A 323 11.69 -23.17 27.55
C ALA A 323 13.07 -23.84 27.41
N PRO A 324 13.24 -24.86 26.53
CA PRO A 324 14.54 -25.33 26.07
C PRO A 324 14.88 -24.92 24.62
N GLN A 325 16.18 -24.82 24.35
CA GLN A 325 16.89 -24.35 23.15
C GLN A 325 16.78 -25.29 21.92
N PRO A 326 16.95 -24.82 20.65
CA PRO A 326 17.11 -25.68 19.47
C PRO A 326 18.47 -25.61 18.75
N SER A 327 18.72 -26.65 17.94
CA SER A 327 19.97 -27.05 17.26
C SER A 327 20.01 -26.64 15.76
N PRO A 328 21.18 -26.69 15.07
CA PRO A 328 21.50 -25.82 13.93
C PRO A 328 21.23 -26.42 12.52
N CYS A 329 20.03 -26.94 12.26
CA CYS A 329 19.66 -27.44 10.93
C CYS A 329 18.29 -26.93 10.42
N GLY A 330 17.70 -25.93 11.11
CA GLY A 330 16.37 -25.39 10.81
C GLY A 330 16.33 -24.21 9.82
N ASP A 331 17.47 -23.59 9.51
CA ASP A 331 17.50 -22.21 8.98
C ASP A 331 16.82 -21.99 7.62
N LEU A 332 16.80 -22.97 6.71
CA LEU A 332 16.16 -22.80 5.40
C LEU A 332 14.66 -23.14 5.43
N GLN A 333 14.29 -24.09 6.30
CA GLN A 333 12.92 -24.57 6.45
C GLN A 333 12.11 -23.62 7.34
N GLU A 334 12.74 -23.02 8.35
CA GLU A 334 12.15 -21.99 9.22
C GLU A 334 11.90 -20.68 8.48
N VAL A 335 12.81 -20.26 7.58
CA VAL A 335 12.59 -19.08 6.73
C VAL A 335 11.45 -19.31 5.75
N THR A 336 11.38 -20.50 5.14
CA THR A 336 10.26 -20.88 4.26
C THR A 336 8.94 -20.96 5.03
N HIS A 337 8.96 -21.48 6.26
CA HIS A 337 7.79 -21.56 7.14
C HIS A 337 7.35 -20.16 7.60
N ALA A 338 8.27 -19.27 7.96
CA ALA A 338 7.95 -17.88 8.33
C ALA A 338 7.34 -17.11 7.14
N MET A 339 7.86 -17.29 5.93
CA MET A 339 7.27 -16.71 4.72
C MET A 339 5.87 -17.27 4.43
N THR A 340 5.63 -18.55 4.70
CA THR A 340 4.33 -19.19 4.55
C THR A 340 3.32 -18.69 5.60
N VAL A 341 3.74 -18.55 6.86
CA VAL A 341 2.90 -18.02 7.96
C VAL A 341 2.48 -16.58 7.67
N VAL A 342 3.39 -15.76 7.14
CA VAL A 342 3.07 -14.38 6.71
C VAL A 342 2.12 -14.39 5.51
N ALA A 343 2.36 -15.21 4.48
CA ALA A 343 1.46 -15.34 3.34
C ALA A 343 0.04 -15.82 3.73
N ASP A 344 -0.05 -16.72 4.71
CA ASP A 344 -1.30 -17.31 5.18
C ASP A 344 -2.07 -16.37 6.13
N ALA A 345 -1.36 -15.59 6.95
CA ALA A 345 -1.94 -14.47 7.70
C ALA A 345 -2.50 -13.37 6.76
N LEU A 346 -1.84 -13.12 5.63
CA LEU A 346 -2.28 -12.18 4.60
C LEU A 346 -3.51 -12.69 3.84
N ALA A 347 -3.56 -13.98 3.51
CA ALA A 347 -4.73 -14.60 2.89
C ALA A 347 -5.97 -14.53 3.81
N ARG A 348 -5.79 -14.76 5.12
CA ARG A 348 -6.86 -14.65 6.13
C ARG A 348 -7.35 -13.21 6.33
N ALA A 349 -6.47 -12.22 6.34
CA ALA A 349 -6.85 -10.82 6.45
C ALA A 349 -7.63 -10.34 5.20
N GLY A 350 -7.23 -10.79 4.01
CA GLY A 350 -7.97 -10.52 2.77
C GLY A 350 -9.35 -11.17 2.74
N ALA A 351 -9.48 -12.40 3.22
CA ALA A 351 -10.76 -13.10 3.31
C ALA A 351 -11.71 -12.48 4.35
N ALA A 352 -11.19 -11.99 5.49
CA ALA A 352 -11.97 -11.30 6.51
C ALA A 352 -12.55 -9.97 6.01
N SER A 353 -11.79 -9.23 5.18
CA SER A 353 -12.26 -7.98 4.56
C SER A 353 -13.35 -8.24 3.50
N GLN A 354 -13.31 -9.37 2.80
CA GLN A 354 -14.37 -9.77 1.86
C GLN A 354 -15.64 -10.24 2.57
N HIS A 355 -15.50 -10.86 3.75
CA HIS A 355 -16.65 -11.28 4.55
C HIS A 355 -17.40 -10.10 5.18
N HIS A 356 -16.69 -9.06 5.64
CA HIS A 356 -17.31 -7.84 6.16
C HIS A 356 -18.07 -7.05 5.08
N ALA A 357 -17.53 -6.98 3.86
CA ALA A 357 -18.21 -6.35 2.73
C ALA A 357 -19.47 -7.12 2.27
N ARG A 358 -19.53 -8.43 2.51
CA ARG A 358 -20.68 -9.28 2.14
C ARG A 358 -21.78 -9.30 3.21
N THR A 359 -21.46 -8.99 4.46
CA THR A 359 -22.45 -8.90 5.55
C THR A 359 -23.20 -7.56 5.56
N ASP A 360 -22.60 -6.49 5.03
CA ASP A 360 -23.29 -5.19 4.87
C ASP A 360 -24.27 -5.18 3.67
N GLU A 361 -24.18 -6.15 2.74
CA GLU A 361 -25.14 -6.32 1.64
C GLU A 361 -26.34 -7.23 1.99
N ALA A 362 -26.35 -7.89 3.16
CA ALA A 362 -27.33 -8.93 3.49
C ALA A 362 -28.49 -8.49 4.41
N VAL A 363 -28.65 -7.18 4.70
CA VAL A 363 -29.78 -6.66 5.49
C VAL A 363 -30.48 -5.51 4.75
N VAL A 364 -31.10 -5.84 3.62
CA VAL A 364 -32.25 -5.09 3.08
C VAL A 364 -33.19 -6.12 2.47
N ASP A 365 -34.14 -6.60 3.27
CA ASP A 365 -35.24 -7.45 2.81
C ASP A 365 -36.39 -6.56 2.30
N PRO A 366 -36.93 -6.76 1.09
CA PRO A 366 -38.00 -5.94 0.55
C PRO A 366 -39.35 -6.67 0.62
N SER A 367 -40.12 -6.46 1.68
CA SER A 367 -41.58 -6.73 1.70
C SER A 367 -42.21 -6.22 2.99
N ASP A 368 -42.98 -5.12 2.91
CA ASP A 368 -44.44 -5.13 3.14
C ASP A 368 -45.00 -3.71 3.27
N ASP A 369 -46.16 -3.52 2.63
CA ASP A 369 -47.04 -2.35 2.70
C ASP A 369 -47.48 -2.03 4.13
N ASP A 370 -47.55 -0.74 4.49
CA ASP A 370 -48.74 -0.20 5.16
C ASP A 370 -48.80 1.34 5.17
N CYS A 371 -49.98 1.83 4.80
CA CYS A 371 -50.40 3.23 4.96
C CYS A 371 -50.65 3.54 6.44
N ALA A 372 -50.25 4.73 6.91
CA ALA A 372 -51.11 5.73 7.56
C ALA A 372 -50.36 6.68 8.51
N LEU A 373 -50.67 7.97 8.35
CA LEU A 373 -50.86 9.00 9.38
C LEU A 373 -49.70 9.30 10.35
N LEU A 374 -49.17 10.53 10.26
CA LEU A 374 -49.38 11.54 11.31
C LEU A 374 -49.16 12.97 10.78
N HIS A 375 -50.16 13.80 11.06
CA HIS A 375 -50.31 15.22 10.73
C HIS A 375 -49.44 16.13 11.61
N GLY A 376 -49.12 17.31 11.05
CA GLY A 376 -48.93 18.58 11.76
C GLY A 376 -47.59 19.25 11.45
N GLY A 377 -47.48 20.49 10.96
CA GLY A 377 -48.43 21.55 10.64
C GLY A 377 -47.66 22.88 10.60
N HIS A 378 -47.90 23.69 9.57
CA HIS A 378 -47.62 25.14 9.41
C HIS A 378 -46.13 25.61 9.42
N ALA A 379 -45.64 26.53 8.58
CA ALA A 379 -46.28 27.65 7.87
C ALA A 379 -45.49 28.09 6.60
N HIS A 380 -46.24 28.50 5.57
CA HIS A 380 -45.86 29.41 4.46
C HIS A 380 -45.99 30.89 4.92
N PRO A 381 -45.78 31.97 4.10
CA PRO A 381 -45.59 32.10 2.63
C PRO A 381 -44.35 32.96 2.24
N SER A 382 -43.88 33.11 0.99
CA SER A 382 -44.59 33.75 -0.14
C SER A 382 -43.76 33.81 -1.45
N ARG A 383 -44.48 33.70 -2.59
CA ARG A 383 -44.22 34.21 -3.97
C ARG A 383 -43.02 33.61 -4.73
N SER A 384 -43.16 33.10 -5.96
CA SER A 384 -43.80 33.70 -7.13
C SER A 384 -44.23 32.63 -8.15
N LEU A 385 -45.44 32.79 -8.70
CA LEU A 385 -46.03 32.07 -9.84
C LEU A 385 -45.67 32.75 -11.16
N ALA A 386 -45.25 31.95 -12.15
CA ALA A 386 -45.27 32.14 -13.62
C ALA A 386 -44.18 31.17 -14.14
N GLU A 387 -44.40 30.15 -14.98
CA GLU A 387 -45.28 30.03 -16.14
C GLU A 387 -45.75 28.57 -16.29
N MET A 388 -47.06 28.37 -16.50
CA MET A 388 -47.66 27.30 -17.31
C MET A 388 -47.31 27.60 -18.79
N ASP A 389 -47.38 26.78 -19.82
CA ASP A 389 -48.04 25.52 -20.17
C ASP A 389 -47.45 25.18 -21.56
N GLU A 390 -47.14 23.92 -21.89
CA GLU A 390 -47.43 23.37 -23.23
C GLU A 390 -46.99 21.89 -23.36
N ARG A 391 -48.03 21.06 -23.53
CA ARG A 391 -48.13 19.84 -24.37
C ARG A 391 -47.60 18.52 -23.83
N CYS A 392 -48.52 17.84 -23.13
CA CYS A 392 -48.75 16.40 -23.28
C CYS A 392 -49.37 16.05 -24.65
N ALA A 393 -49.13 14.81 -25.06
CA ALA A 393 -49.97 13.90 -25.86
C ALA A 393 -49.74 13.80 -27.39
N ALA A 394 -49.07 12.70 -27.78
CA ALA A 394 -49.56 11.69 -28.76
C ALA A 394 -48.53 10.53 -28.77
N ALA A 395 -48.76 9.41 -28.07
CA ALA A 395 -49.48 8.21 -28.54
C ALA A 395 -48.87 7.65 -29.85
N ALA A 396 -48.06 6.59 -29.78
CA ALA A 396 -48.46 5.18 -29.76
C ALA A 396 -48.41 4.54 -31.16
N VAL A 397 -47.62 3.47 -31.22
CA VAL A 397 -47.41 2.51 -32.32
C VAL A 397 -48.71 1.78 -32.66
N PRO A 398 -48.91 1.31 -33.90
CA PRO A 398 -48.97 -0.14 -34.11
C PRO A 398 -48.31 -0.63 -35.42
N SER A 399 -47.62 -1.77 -35.34
CA SER A 399 -47.42 -2.70 -36.47
C SER A 399 -48.76 -3.37 -36.84
N PRO A 400 -48.89 -3.94 -38.05
CA PRO A 400 -48.70 -5.40 -38.15
C PRO A 400 -48.04 -5.90 -39.44
N SER A 401 -47.74 -7.19 -39.38
CA SER A 401 -47.07 -8.12 -40.28
C SER A 401 -47.74 -8.44 -41.62
N ALA A 402 -46.91 -9.02 -42.51
CA ALA A 402 -47.14 -10.20 -43.37
C ALA A 402 -47.31 -9.98 -44.89
N GLY A 403 -46.58 -10.82 -45.66
CA GLY A 403 -47.14 -11.43 -46.87
C GLY A 403 -46.47 -11.11 -48.21
N ALA A 404 -45.59 -12.02 -48.63
CA ALA A 404 -45.14 -12.39 -49.98
C ALA A 404 -45.85 -11.80 -51.22
N ALA A 405 -45.03 -11.39 -52.20
CA ALA A 405 -45.07 -11.83 -53.60
C ALA A 405 -43.71 -11.55 -54.26
#